data_AF-A0A524QZ85-F1
#
_entry.id   AF-A0A524QZ85-F1
#
_cell.length_a   1.000
_cell.length_b   1.000
_cell.length_c   1.000
_cell.angle_alpha   90.00
_cell.angle_beta   90.00
_cell.angle_gamma   90.00
#
_symmetry.space_group_name_H-M   'P 1'
#
loop_
_entity.id
_entity.type
_entity.pdbx_description
1 polymer ?
#
loop_
_entity_poly.entity_id
_entity_poly.type
_entity_poly.pdbx_seq_one_letter_code
_entity_poly.pdbx_strand_id
1 'polypeptide(L)'
;MSESEMARGLSELIDTTQPTEHADVSDLRLDSRLYQYRTAMTFSETARLWTHPLWTVSLSEGGFEKVYQGAIIVPQWQVSLAAGASWQVEIRLSFERLADSKVKCAHCQASDQVPT
;
A
#
# COMPACT_ATOMS: atom_id res chain seq x y z
N MET A 1 22.51 14.44 -17.72
CA MET A 1 21.69 13.22 -17.50
C MET A 1 20.91 13.48 -16.23
N SER A 2 19.62 13.80 -16.35
CA SER A 2 18.82 14.38 -15.27
C SER A 2 18.18 13.31 -14.39
N GLU A 3 18.16 13.53 -13.08
CA GLU A 3 17.51 12.70 -12.05
C GLU A 3 16.02 12.39 -12.33
N SER A 4 15.39 13.16 -13.23
CA SER A 4 13.98 13.01 -13.62
C SER A 4 13.69 11.84 -14.56
N GLU A 5 14.69 11.19 -15.15
CA GLU A 5 14.49 10.06 -16.08
C GLU A 5 14.54 8.67 -15.42
N MET A 6 14.84 8.59 -14.11
CA MET A 6 14.96 7.33 -13.37
C MET A 6 13.63 6.80 -12.77
N ALA A 7 12.54 7.56 -12.81
CA ALA A 7 11.31 7.26 -12.06
C ALA A 7 10.06 7.00 -12.93
N ARG A 8 10.19 6.27 -14.04
CA ARG A 8 9.03 5.76 -14.80
C ARG A 8 9.09 4.25 -15.03
N GLY A 9 9.25 3.51 -13.94
CA GLY A 9 8.70 2.15 -13.90
C GLY A 9 7.18 2.26 -13.94
N LEU A 10 6.53 1.52 -14.85
CA LEU A 10 5.07 1.42 -14.89
C LEU A 10 4.59 0.87 -13.54
N SER A 11 4.12 1.75 -12.65
CA SER A 11 3.54 1.33 -11.38
C SER A 11 2.16 0.75 -11.67
N GLU A 12 2.03 -0.58 -11.65
CA GLU A 12 0.72 -1.21 -11.59
C GLU A 12 0.06 -0.81 -10.27
N LEU A 13 -1.14 -0.23 -10.34
CA LEU A 13 -1.91 0.11 -9.16
C LEU A 13 -2.52 -1.17 -8.59
N ILE A 14 -2.12 -1.54 -7.38
CA ILE A 14 -2.67 -2.70 -6.69
C ILE A 14 -3.92 -2.27 -5.90
N ASP A 15 -5.06 -2.90 -6.21
CA ASP A 15 -6.28 -2.75 -5.42
C ASP A 15 -6.22 -3.61 -4.15
N THR A 16 -5.83 -3.00 -3.04
CA THR A 16 -5.72 -3.66 -1.74
C THR A 16 -7.05 -4.14 -1.14
N THR A 17 -8.19 -3.80 -1.74
CA THR A 17 -9.52 -4.23 -1.26
C THR A 17 -9.91 -5.61 -1.76
N GLN A 18 -9.10 -6.21 -2.62
CA GLN A 18 -9.32 -7.52 -3.21
C GLN A 18 -8.07 -8.41 -3.06
N PRO A 19 -8.24 -9.74 -2.99
CA PRO A 19 -7.12 -10.66 -3.12
C PRO A 19 -6.44 -10.52 -4.48
N THR A 20 -5.14 -10.26 -4.51
CA THR A 20 -4.35 -10.24 -5.76
C THR A 20 -3.03 -10.98 -5.61
N GLU A 21 -2.52 -11.48 -6.75
CA GLU A 21 -1.18 -12.04 -6.88
C GLU A 21 -0.46 -11.31 -8.02
N HIS A 22 0.77 -10.86 -7.76
CA HIS A 22 1.65 -10.25 -8.75
C HIS A 22 2.98 -10.99 -8.77
N ALA A 23 3.41 -11.42 -9.95
CA ALA A 23 4.72 -12.05 -10.13
C ALA A 23 5.82 -10.97 -10.25
N ASP A 24 7.05 -11.36 -9.93
CA ASP A 24 8.27 -10.61 -10.23
C ASP A 24 8.30 -9.15 -9.72
N VAL A 25 7.80 -8.92 -8.49
CA VAL A 25 7.73 -7.60 -7.87
C VAL A 25 9.04 -7.26 -7.15
N SER A 26 9.71 -6.18 -7.56
CA SER A 26 10.91 -5.64 -6.87
C SER A 26 10.59 -4.57 -5.84
N ASP A 27 9.48 -3.85 -6.01
CA ASP A 27 9.06 -2.78 -5.10
C ASP A 27 7.54 -2.67 -5.01
N LEU A 28 7.08 -2.21 -3.84
CA LEU A 28 5.69 -1.87 -3.57
C LEU A 28 5.63 -0.48 -2.94
N ARG A 29 4.69 0.35 -3.39
CA ARG A 29 4.38 1.64 -2.75
C ARG A 29 2.90 1.68 -2.36
N LEU A 30 2.63 2.03 -1.11
CA LEU A 30 1.29 2.20 -0.56
C LEU A 30 1.15 3.63 -0.06
N ASP A 31 0.25 4.39 -0.69
CA ASP A 31 -0.03 5.78 -0.34
C ASP A 31 -1.34 5.87 0.43
N SER A 32 -1.27 6.28 1.69
CA SER A 32 -2.47 6.66 2.44
C SER A 32 -2.73 8.14 2.29
N ARG A 33 -3.77 8.50 1.54
CA ARG A 33 -4.22 9.90 1.41
C ARG A 33 -4.80 10.45 2.71
N LEU A 34 -5.53 9.61 3.45
CA LEU A 34 -6.16 9.98 4.72
C LEU A 34 -5.10 10.34 5.78
N TYR A 35 -4.02 9.56 5.84
CA TYR A 35 -2.96 9.79 6.83
C TYR A 35 -1.79 10.62 6.28
N GLN A 36 -1.75 10.90 4.98
CA GLN A 36 -0.67 11.62 4.30
C GLN A 36 0.71 10.97 4.48
N TYR A 37 0.77 9.65 4.42
CA TYR A 37 2.02 8.90 4.45
C TYR A 37 2.11 7.95 3.27
N ARG A 38 3.34 7.74 2.80
CA ARG A 38 3.74 6.69 1.89
C ARG A 38 4.55 5.66 2.67
N THR A 39 4.17 4.41 2.51
CA THR A 39 4.99 3.27 2.89
C THR A 39 5.53 2.64 1.62
N ALA A 40 6.84 2.39 1.55
CA ALA A 40 7.43 1.65 0.44
C ALA A 40 8.17 0.42 0.96
N MET A 41 8.14 -0.64 0.16
CA MET A 41 8.92 -1.85 0.36
C MET A 41 9.75 -2.10 -0.88
N THR A 42 11.02 -2.44 -0.71
CA THR A 42 11.89 -2.87 -1.82
C THR A 42 12.55 -4.19 -1.43
N PHE A 43 12.70 -5.06 -2.42
CA PHE A 43 13.25 -6.40 -2.24
C PHE A 43 14.54 -6.52 -3.04
N SER A 44 15.59 -7.09 -2.45
CA SER A 44 16.83 -7.37 -3.19
C SER A 44 16.66 -8.46 -4.24
N GLU A 45 15.66 -9.32 -4.07
CA GLU A 45 15.24 -10.39 -5.00
C GLU A 45 13.76 -10.21 -5.29
N THR A 46 13.35 -10.29 -6.57
CA THR A 46 11.94 -10.11 -6.96
C THR A 46 11.05 -11.15 -6.27
N ALA A 47 9.95 -10.68 -5.69
CA ALA A 47 9.00 -11.51 -4.96
C ALA A 47 7.75 -11.80 -5.80
N ARG A 48 7.14 -12.96 -5.57
CA ARG A 48 5.71 -13.12 -5.83
C ARG A 48 4.96 -12.44 -4.69
N LEU A 49 4.19 -11.41 -5.00
CA LEU A 49 3.49 -10.62 -4.00
C LEU A 49 2.02 -11.05 -3.93
N TRP A 50 1.59 -11.51 -2.76
CA TRP A 50 0.15 -11.64 -2.47
C TRP A 50 -0.33 -10.43 -1.69
N THR A 51 -1.51 -9.93 -2.05
CA THR A 51 -2.22 -8.94 -1.26
C THR A 51 -3.60 -9.46 -0.89
N HIS A 52 -4.03 -9.21 0.35
CA HIS A 52 -5.35 -9.58 0.82
C HIS A 52 -5.94 -8.48 1.69
N PRO A 53 -7.24 -8.18 1.57
CA PRO A 53 -7.88 -7.20 2.42
C PRO A 53 -8.13 -7.76 3.84
N LEU A 54 -7.79 -6.98 4.86
CA LEU A 54 -8.15 -7.26 6.25
C LEU A 54 -9.53 -6.65 6.53
N TRP A 55 -10.55 -7.49 6.50
CA TRP A 55 -11.91 -7.13 6.87
C TRP A 55 -12.22 -7.57 8.29
N THR A 56 -12.89 -6.72 9.06
CA THR A 56 -13.47 -7.08 10.35
C THR A 56 -14.98 -6.88 10.32
N VAL A 57 -15.68 -7.61 11.19
CA VAL A 57 -17.11 -7.40 11.43
C VAL A 57 -17.24 -6.59 12.72
N SER A 58 -17.93 -5.47 12.62
CA SER A 58 -18.30 -4.61 13.75
C SER A 58 -19.80 -4.74 14.02
N LEU A 59 -20.20 -4.64 15.29
CA LEU A 59 -21.61 -4.53 15.69
C LEU A 59 -21.86 -3.11 16.20
N SER A 60 -22.74 -2.38 15.52
CA SER A 60 -23.20 -1.04 15.88
C SER A 60 -24.71 -1.07 16.22
N GLU A 61 -25.26 0.07 16.64
CA GLU A 61 -26.72 0.23 16.80
C GLU A 61 -27.48 0.04 15.48
N GLY A 62 -26.80 0.25 14.34
CA GLY A 62 -27.33 0.01 12.99
C GLY A 62 -27.22 -1.44 12.52
N GLY A 63 -26.66 -2.35 13.34
CA GLY A 63 -26.45 -3.75 13.01
C GLY A 63 -25.00 -4.10 12.69
N PHE A 64 -24.79 -5.15 11.90
CA PHE A 64 -23.46 -5.61 11.53
C PHE A 64 -22.91 -4.82 10.35
N GLU A 65 -21.67 -4.37 10.49
CA GLU A 65 -20.94 -3.67 9.45
C GLU A 65 -19.63 -4.38 9.12
N LYS A 66 -19.34 -4.49 7.82
CA LYS A 66 -18.05 -4.96 7.32
C LYS A 66 -17.11 -3.76 7.23
N VAL A 67 -16.03 -3.77 8.00
CA VAL A 67 -15.09 -2.64 8.10
C VAL A 67 -13.75 -3.05 7.50
N TYR A 68 -13.22 -2.21 6.60
CA TYR A 68 -11.87 -2.37 6.07
C TYR A 68 -10.87 -1.85 7.11
N GLN A 69 -9.97 -2.72 7.58
CA GLN A 69 -8.96 -2.37 8.58
C GLN A 69 -7.54 -2.31 8.00
N GLY A 70 -7.38 -2.60 6.71
CA GLY A 70 -6.11 -2.49 6.00
C GLY A 70 -5.87 -3.65 5.04
N ALA A 71 -4.62 -3.79 4.62
CA ALA A 71 -4.18 -4.82 3.69
C ALA A 71 -3.09 -5.68 4.31
N ILE A 72 -3.13 -6.96 4.00
CA ILE A 72 -2.08 -7.93 4.27
C ILE A 72 -1.24 -8.02 3.01
N ILE A 73 0.08 -7.82 3.15
CA ILE A 73 1.02 -7.94 2.05
C ILE A 73 2.01 -9.06 2.37
N VAL A 74 2.13 -10.04 1.48
CA VAL A 74 2.97 -11.22 1.66
C VAL A 74 3.90 -11.38 0.46
N PRO A 75 5.16 -10.89 0.54
CA PRO A 75 6.17 -11.22 -0.44
C PRO A 75 6.64 -12.67 -0.24
N GLN A 76 6.71 -13.42 -1.34
CA GLN A 76 7.05 -14.85 -1.35
C GLN A 76 8.17 -15.14 -2.35
N TRP A 77 9.06 -16.04 -1.96
CA TRP A 77 10.13 -16.55 -2.80
C TRP A 77 10.11 -18.07 -2.77
N GLN A 78 10.23 -18.69 -3.95
CA GLN A 78 10.47 -20.12 -4.05
C GLN A 78 11.97 -20.36 -3.98
N VAL A 79 12.43 -20.94 -2.86
CA VAL A 79 13.85 -21.13 -2.60
C VAL A 79 14.18 -22.62 -2.68
N SER A 80 15.14 -22.99 -3.54
CA SER A 80 15.69 -24.34 -3.63
C SER A 80 17.17 -24.30 -3.23
N LEU A 81 17.55 -25.03 -2.18
CA LEU A 81 18.91 -25.02 -1.64
C LEU A 81 19.52 -26.41 -1.63
N ALA A 82 20.78 -26.49 -2.04
CA ALA A 82 21.62 -27.66 -1.82
C ALA A 82 22.08 -27.75 -0.34
N ALA A 83 22.57 -28.91 0.06
CA ALA A 83 23.13 -29.10 1.40
C ALA A 83 24.27 -28.10 1.66
N GLY A 84 24.17 -27.34 2.75
CA GLY A 84 25.16 -26.33 3.13
C GLY A 84 25.04 -24.98 2.41
N ALA A 85 24.11 -24.83 1.47
CA ALA A 85 23.84 -23.53 0.84
C ALA A 85 22.99 -22.62 1.74
N SER A 86 23.11 -21.31 1.54
CA SER A 86 22.30 -20.29 2.20
C SER A 86 21.57 -19.43 1.17
N TRP A 87 20.43 -18.88 1.58
CA TRP A 87 19.68 -17.89 0.83
C TRP A 87 19.41 -16.69 1.71
N GLN A 88 19.53 -15.50 1.13
CA GLN A 88 19.33 -14.25 1.82
C GLN A 88 18.53 -13.32 0.91
N VAL A 89 17.62 -12.56 1.51
CA VAL A 89 16.92 -11.46 0.86
C VAL A 89 16.94 -10.27 1.80
N GLU A 90 17.19 -9.09 1.25
CA GLU A 90 17.04 -7.85 1.97
C GLU A 90 15.68 -7.24 1.62
N ILE A 91 14.93 -6.88 2.67
CA ILE A 91 13.68 -6.13 2.55
C ILE A 91 13.91 -4.77 3.19
N ARG A 92 13.85 -3.69 2.39
CA ARG A 92 13.93 -2.33 2.93
C ARG A 92 12.54 -1.73 2.98
N LEU A 93 12.18 -1.24 4.16
CA LEU A 93 10.94 -0.52 4.41
C LEU A 93 11.25 0.96 4.58
N SER A 94 10.53 1.82 3.87
CA SER A 94 10.58 3.27 4.11
C SER A 94 9.18 3.81 4.42
N PHE A 95 9.18 4.86 5.24
CA PHE A 95 7.99 5.60 5.62
C PHE A 95 8.28 7.07 5.41
N GLU A 96 7.47 7.70 4.58
CA GLU A 96 7.65 9.08 4.17
C GLU A 96 6.34 9.83 4.35
N ARG A 97 6.41 11.02 4.95
CA ARG A 97 5.26 11.92 4.96
C ARG A 97 5.10 12.48 3.54
N LEU A 98 3.91 12.34 2.98
CA LEU A 98 3.57 13.00 1.72
C LEU A 98 3.46 14.50 1.99
N ALA A 99 4.11 15.32 1.15
CA ALA A 99 3.95 16.77 1.25
C ALA A 99 2.47 17.13 1.08
N ASP A 100 2.01 18.13 1.82
CA ASP A 100 0.65 18.66 1.70
C ASP A 100 0.38 19.08 0.25
N SER A 101 -0.25 18.18 -0.48
CA SER A 101 -0.88 18.55 -1.73
C SER A 101 -2.06 19.39 -1.32
N LYS A 102 -2.04 20.70 -1.62
CA LYS A 102 -3.20 21.56 -1.45
C LYS A 102 -4.36 20.97 -2.26
N VAL A 103 -5.17 20.13 -1.62
CA VAL A 103 -6.41 19.66 -2.21
C VAL A 103 -7.36 20.84 -2.15
N LYS A 104 -7.60 21.47 -3.30
CA LYS A 104 -8.81 22.28 -3.46
C LYS A 104 -9.99 21.33 -3.29
N CYS A 105 -10.58 21.31 -2.10
CA CYS A 105 -11.93 20.78 -1.96
C CYS A 105 -12.84 21.59 -2.88
N ALA A 106 -13.24 21.02 -4.01
CA ALA A 106 -14.22 21.60 -4.91
C ALA A 106 -15.64 21.64 -4.28
N HIS A 107 -15.79 21.17 -3.04
CA HIS A 107 -17.09 20.97 -2.39
C HIS A 107 -17.20 21.53 -0.96
N CYS A 108 -16.20 22.24 -0.43
CA CYS A 108 -16.27 22.82 0.92
C CYS A 108 -16.78 24.28 0.94
N GLN A 109 -17.79 24.60 0.12
CA GLN A 109 -18.51 25.87 0.24
C GLN A 109 -20.02 25.61 0.31
N ALA A 110 -20.51 25.19 1.48
CA ALA A 110 -21.84 25.57 1.96
C ALA A 110 -22.03 25.17 3.43
N SER A 111 -22.68 26.07 4.16
CA SER A 111 -23.30 25.91 5.50
C SER A 111 -22.46 26.16 6.75
N ASP A 112 -21.88 27.36 6.85
CA ASP A 112 -21.82 28.06 8.16
C ASP A 112 -23.05 28.98 8.29
N GLN A 113 -24.19 28.41 8.71
CA GLN A 113 -25.30 29.17 9.30
C GLN A 113 -25.95 28.28 10.38
N VAL A 114 -25.65 28.57 11.65
CA VAL A 114 -26.40 28.07 12.81
C VAL A 114 -27.63 28.97 12.97
N PRO A 115 -28.88 28.46 13.03
CA PRO A 115 -30.02 29.29 13.38
C PRO A 115 -30.04 29.54 14.89
N THR A 116 -30.18 30.81 15.26
CA THR A 116 -30.57 31.29 16.60
C THR A 116 -31.93 30.76 17.04
#